data_AF-A0A6G3MLQ6-F1
#
_entry.id   AF-A0A6G3MLQ6-F1
#
_cell.length_a   1.000
_cell.length_b   1.000
_cell.length_c   1.000
_cell.angle_alpha   90.00
_cell.angle_beta   90.00
_cell.angle_gamma   90.00
#
_symmetry.space_group_name_H-M   'P 1'
#
loop_
_entity.id
_entity.type
_entity.pdbx_description
1 polymer ?
#
loop_
_entity_poly.entity_id
_entity_poly.type
_entity_poly.pdbx_seq_one_letter_code
_entity_poly.pdbx_strand_id
1 'polypeptide(L)'
;MEESAKNDIKTESDILKYIKEYEVINKKLVDVEKEIYYQEGQYLNDTGFKGSVLRGWETFFNDIKSPQDGTNGQVQESDRIFSKSSTSFPHIKSLIENETSSENQNNDQNT
;
A
#
# COMPACT_ATOMS: atom_id res chain seq x y z
N MET A 1 -30.59 -24.46 33.50
CA MET A 1 -30.74 -23.00 33.23
C MET A 1 -29.42 -22.25 33.39
N GLU A 2 -28.57 -22.54 34.38
CA GLU A 2 -27.25 -21.89 34.53
C GLU A 2 -26.26 -22.14 33.38
N GLU A 3 -26.33 -23.29 32.72
CA GLU A 3 -25.40 -23.65 31.63
C GLU A 3 -25.66 -22.84 30.34
N SER A 4 -26.92 -22.48 30.06
CA SER A 4 -27.29 -21.60 28.94
C SER A 4 -26.72 -20.20 29.13
N ALA A 5 -26.90 -19.62 30.32
CA ALA A 5 -26.43 -18.26 30.61
C ALA A 5 -24.89 -18.16 30.58
N LYS A 6 -24.18 -19.22 31.00
CA LYS A 6 -22.71 -19.27 30.87
C LYS A 6 -22.25 -19.37 29.42
N ASN A 7 -22.98 -20.10 28.58
CA ASN A 7 -22.68 -20.16 27.15
C ASN A 7 -22.94 -18.81 26.48
N ASP A 8 -24.02 -18.12 26.82
CA ASP A 8 -24.35 -16.79 26.27
C ASP A 8 -23.29 -15.74 26.64
N ILE A 9 -22.87 -15.68 27.92
CA ILE A 9 -21.81 -14.76 28.39
C ILE A 9 -20.45 -15.06 27.73
N LYS A 10 -20.11 -16.34 27.55
CA LYS A 10 -18.89 -16.74 26.86
C LYS A 10 -18.93 -16.34 25.38
N THR A 11 -20.09 -16.46 24.75
CA THR A 11 -20.29 -16.09 23.33
C THR A 11 -20.17 -14.57 23.13
N GLU A 12 -20.73 -13.76 24.01
CA GLU A 12 -20.58 -12.29 23.97
C GLU A 12 -19.12 -11.87 24.18
N SER A 13 -18.44 -12.45 25.17
CA SER A 13 -17.02 -12.21 25.42
C SER A 13 -16.14 -12.61 24.23
N ASP A 14 -16.41 -13.76 23.60
CA ASP A 14 -15.68 -14.24 22.44
C ASP A 14 -15.92 -13.33 21.22
N ILE A 15 -17.15 -12.87 20.99
CA ILE A 15 -17.46 -11.90 19.92
C ILE A 15 -16.68 -10.61 20.10
N LEU A 16 -16.66 -10.04 21.31
CA LEU A 16 -15.89 -8.82 21.60
C LEU A 16 -14.39 -9.00 21.35
N LYS A 17 -13.86 -10.19 21.66
CA LYS A 17 -12.46 -10.53 21.34
C LYS A 17 -12.23 -10.56 19.83
N TYR A 18 -13.09 -11.24 19.07
CA TYR A 18 -12.94 -11.31 17.61
C TYR A 18 -13.08 -9.94 16.94
N ILE A 19 -13.95 -9.06 17.43
CA ILE A 19 -14.06 -7.68 16.93
C ILE A 19 -12.75 -6.92 17.13
N LYS A 20 -12.15 -7.00 18.32
CA LYS A 20 -10.86 -6.35 18.60
C LYS A 20 -9.74 -6.92 17.74
N GLU A 21 -9.69 -8.24 17.57
CA GLU A 21 -8.71 -8.89 16.71
C GLU A 21 -8.89 -8.47 15.24
N TYR A 22 -10.13 -8.37 14.77
CA TYR A 22 -10.48 -7.90 13.44
C TYR A 22 -10.00 -6.45 13.21
N GLU A 23 -10.24 -5.55 14.15
CA GLU A 23 -9.75 -4.15 14.08
C GLU A 23 -8.22 -4.07 14.00
N VAL A 24 -7.52 -4.89 14.80
CA VAL A 24 -6.05 -4.95 14.79
C VAL A 24 -5.53 -5.48 13.45
N ILE A 25 -6.16 -6.51 12.89
CA ILE A 25 -5.77 -7.08 11.60
C ILE A 25 -6.03 -6.07 10.48
N ASN A 26 -7.18 -5.39 10.48
CA ASN A 26 -7.49 -4.36 9.51
C ASN A 26 -6.49 -3.21 9.54
N LYS A 27 -6.08 -2.77 10.75
CA LYS A 27 -5.05 -1.75 10.89
C LYS A 27 -3.72 -2.21 10.28
N LYS A 28 -3.29 -3.44 10.59
CA LYS A 28 -2.06 -4.02 10.01
C LYS A 28 -2.14 -4.15 8.49
N LEU A 29 -3.31 -4.49 7.95
CA LEU A 29 -3.52 -4.56 6.51
C LEU A 29 -3.31 -3.20 5.85
N VAL A 30 -3.93 -2.14 6.41
CA VAL A 30 -3.76 -0.77 5.94
C VAL A 30 -2.28 -0.36 5.95
N ASP A 31 -1.57 -0.65 7.04
CA ASP A 31 -0.16 -0.28 7.19
C ASP A 31 0.71 -0.98 6.13
N VAL A 32 0.47 -2.27 5.87
CA VAL A 32 1.21 -3.03 4.84
C VAL A 32 0.89 -2.54 3.43
N GLU A 33 -0.37 -2.24 3.13
CA GLU A 33 -0.75 -1.73 1.81
C GLU A 33 -0.15 -0.35 1.52
N LYS A 34 -0.07 0.53 2.52
CA LYS A 34 0.65 1.80 2.42
C LYS A 34 2.14 1.58 2.14
N GLU A 35 2.75 0.63 2.85
CA GLU A 35 4.17 0.33 2.67
C GLU A 35 4.47 -0.23 1.28
N ILE A 36 3.62 -1.15 0.78
CA ILE A 36 3.73 -1.67 -0.59
C ILE A 36 3.68 -0.51 -1.60
N TYR A 37 2.72 0.41 -1.45
CA TYR A 37 2.58 1.54 -2.34
C TYR A 37 3.82 2.46 -2.33
N TYR A 38 4.37 2.74 -1.16
CA TYR A 38 5.56 3.56 -1.01
C TYR A 38 6.80 2.88 -1.62
N GLN A 39 7.04 1.61 -1.27
CA GLN A 39 8.17 0.84 -1.79
C GLN A 39 8.09 0.64 -3.30
N GLU A 40 6.90 0.42 -3.85
CA GLU A 40 6.72 0.36 -5.30
C GLU A 40 7.13 1.66 -5.99
N GLY A 41 6.79 2.81 -5.38
CA GLY A 41 7.17 4.10 -5.93
C GLY A 41 8.69 4.26 -5.97
N GLN A 42 9.35 3.94 -4.86
CA GLN A 42 10.81 3.96 -4.77
C GLN A 42 11.45 2.98 -5.77
N TYR A 43 10.94 1.76 -5.85
CA TYR A 43 11.45 0.73 -6.75
C TYR A 43 11.32 1.14 -8.23
N LEU A 44 10.18 1.70 -8.64
CA LEU A 44 9.95 2.17 -10.00
C LEU A 44 10.88 3.34 -10.38
N ASN A 45 11.12 4.26 -9.44
CA ASN A 45 12.07 5.35 -9.63
C ASN A 45 13.51 4.83 -9.80
N ASP A 46 13.93 3.90 -8.94
CA ASP A 46 15.30 3.39 -8.90
C ASP A 46 15.63 2.42 -10.05
N THR A 47 14.62 1.72 -10.57
CA THR A 47 14.78 0.71 -11.63
C THR A 47 14.34 1.17 -13.01
N GLY A 48 14.02 2.46 -13.20
CA GLY A 48 13.49 2.96 -14.48
C GLY A 48 14.37 2.70 -15.71
N PHE A 49 15.68 2.51 -15.54
CA PHE A 49 16.66 2.38 -16.63
C PHE A 49 17.31 0.99 -16.77
N LYS A 50 17.35 0.19 -15.71
CA LYS A 50 17.94 -1.16 -15.71
C LYS A 50 16.82 -2.16 -15.51
N GLY A 51 16.98 -3.39 -16.00
CA GLY A 51 15.95 -4.42 -15.88
C GLY A 51 15.20 -4.43 -14.54
N SER A 52 13.91 -4.74 -14.58
CA SER A 52 13.00 -4.72 -13.43
C SER A 52 12.05 -5.92 -13.49
N VAL A 53 11.42 -6.25 -12.36
CA VAL A 53 10.38 -7.31 -12.32
C VAL A 53 9.24 -7.03 -13.30
N LEU A 54 9.00 -5.77 -13.65
CA LEU A 54 7.95 -5.36 -14.59
C LEU A 54 8.33 -5.51 -16.06
N ARG A 55 9.58 -5.17 -16.41
CA ARG A 55 10.03 -5.10 -17.81
C ARG A 55 10.88 -6.30 -18.22
N GLY A 56 11.40 -7.04 -17.26
CA GLY A 56 12.36 -8.12 -17.47
C GLY A 56 13.80 -7.69 -17.15
N TRP A 57 14.69 -8.68 -17.11
CA TRP A 57 16.12 -8.50 -16.78
C TRP A 57 17.03 -8.66 -18.00
N GLU A 58 16.48 -8.87 -19.19
CA GLU A 58 17.25 -8.98 -20.44
C GLU A 58 18.02 -7.69 -20.76
N THR A 59 17.42 -6.53 -20.44
CA THR A 59 18.05 -5.22 -20.55
C THR A 59 19.12 -4.95 -19.48
N PHE A 60 19.21 -5.79 -18.44
CA PHE A 60 20.26 -5.68 -17.44
C PHE A 60 21.63 -6.15 -17.98
N PHE A 61 21.65 -7.10 -18.92
CA PHE A 61 22.88 -7.61 -19.52
C PHE A 61 23.33 -6.83 -20.76
N ASN A 62 22.39 -6.22 -21.45
CA ASN A 62 22.69 -5.31 -22.54
C ASN A 62 23.02 -3.95 -21.91
N ASP A 63 24.31 -3.63 -21.79
CA ASP A 63 24.84 -2.32 -21.35
C ASP A 63 24.41 -1.20 -22.34
N ILE A 64 23.11 -0.98 -22.49
CA ILE A 64 22.55 0.15 -23.22
C ILE A 64 22.80 1.35 -22.33
N LYS A 65 23.90 2.05 -22.64
CA LYS A 65 24.39 3.25 -21.99
C LYS A 65 23.23 4.22 -21.72
N SER A 66 23.04 4.54 -20.43
CA SER A 66 22.78 5.86 -19.82
C SER A 66 21.75 6.84 -20.48
N PRO A 67 20.99 7.58 -19.67
CA PRO A 67 19.69 8.17 -20.02
C PRO A 67 19.85 9.44 -20.85
N GLN A 68 19.77 9.34 -22.18
CA GLN A 68 19.75 10.53 -23.04
C GLN A 68 18.52 10.62 -23.95
N ASP A 69 17.74 9.56 -24.10
CA ASP A 69 16.45 9.66 -24.74
C ASP A 69 15.39 9.90 -23.66
N GLY A 70 14.91 11.14 -23.61
CA GLY A 70 13.98 11.72 -22.63
C GLY A 70 12.60 11.07 -22.51
N THR A 71 12.49 9.77 -22.79
CA THR A 71 11.39 8.91 -22.39
C THR A 71 11.77 8.09 -21.16
N ASN A 72 12.45 8.72 -20.17
CA ASN A 72 12.48 8.22 -18.80
C ASN A 72 11.02 8.02 -18.41
N GLY A 73 10.52 6.79 -18.60
CA GLY A 73 9.10 6.49 -18.54
C GLY A 73 8.62 6.92 -17.19
N GLN A 74 7.90 8.04 -17.16
CA GLN A 74 7.38 8.62 -15.93
C GLN A 74 6.69 7.49 -15.18
N VAL A 75 6.98 7.34 -13.89
CA VAL A 75 6.37 6.30 -13.07
C VAL A 75 4.86 6.38 -13.25
N GLN A 76 4.33 5.43 -14.01
CA GLN A 76 2.91 5.41 -14.30
C GLN A 76 2.23 4.66 -13.16
N GLU A 77 1.08 5.15 -12.75
CA GLU A 77 0.22 4.42 -11.83
C GLU A 77 -0.23 3.07 -12.43
N SER A 78 -0.15 2.91 -13.76
CA SER A 78 -0.32 1.62 -14.44
C SER A 78 0.61 0.54 -13.91
N ASP A 79 1.85 0.92 -13.58
CA ASP A 79 2.99 0.02 -13.38
C ASP A 79 3.10 -0.52 -11.94
N ARG A 80 2.23 -0.05 -11.03
CA ARG A 80 2.14 -0.49 -9.63
C ARG A 80 1.36 -1.80 -9.49
N ILE A 81 1.95 -2.89 -9.96
CA ILE A 81 1.31 -4.21 -10.01
C ILE A 81 1.05 -4.83 -8.63
N PHE A 82 1.86 -4.54 -7.62
CA PHE A 82 1.70 -5.08 -6.28
C PHE A 82 0.55 -4.38 -5.55
N SER A 83 0.46 -3.05 -5.62
CA SER A 83 -0.70 -2.32 -5.09
C SER A 83 -2.01 -2.79 -5.76
N LYS A 84 -1.98 -2.97 -7.08
CA LYS A 84 -3.15 -3.45 -7.85
C LYS A 84 -3.51 -4.92 -7.66
N SER A 85 -2.61 -5.70 -7.06
CA SER A 85 -2.90 -7.10 -6.74
C SER A 85 -3.89 -7.24 -5.58
N SER A 86 -4.06 -6.18 -4.77
CA SER A 86 -5.06 -6.14 -3.71
C SER A 86 -6.38 -5.50 -4.18
N THR A 87 -7.49 -6.15 -3.85
CA THR A 87 -8.83 -5.61 -4.06
C THR A 87 -9.19 -4.50 -3.07
N SER A 88 -8.50 -4.44 -1.92
CA SER A 88 -8.72 -3.43 -0.87
C SER A 88 -7.97 -2.13 -1.12
N PHE A 89 -6.93 -2.17 -1.95
CA PHE A 89 -6.05 -1.02 -2.22
C PHE A 89 -6.77 0.26 -2.69
N PRO A 90 -7.81 0.25 -3.54
CA PRO A 90 -8.50 1.49 -3.94
C PRO A 90 -9.05 2.29 -2.75
N HIS A 91 -9.47 1.61 -1.69
CA HIS A 91 -9.89 2.27 -0.46
C HIS A 91 -8.70 2.94 0.24
N ILE A 92 -7.58 2.23 0.39
CA ILE A 92 -6.36 2.76 1.01
C ILE A 92 -5.76 3.91 0.22
N LYS A 93 -5.80 3.86 -1.12
CA LYS A 93 -5.36 4.96 -1.96
C LYS A 93 -6.10 6.26 -1.64
N SER A 94 -7.42 6.18 -1.47
CA SER A 94 -8.21 7.35 -1.06
C SER A 94 -7.81 7.89 0.32
N LEU A 95 -7.42 7.02 1.26
CA LEU A 95 -6.91 7.43 2.57
C LEU A 95 -5.56 8.17 2.44
N ILE A 96 -4.64 7.66 1.61
CA ILE A 96 -3.34 8.30 1.35
C ILE A 96 -3.52 9.68 0.70
N GLU A 97 -4.44 9.80 -0.27
CA GLU A 97 -4.75 11.08 -0.93
C GLU A 97 -5.33 12.12 0.04
N ASN A 98 -6.14 11.69 1.01
CA ASN A 98 -6.67 12.57 2.05
C ASN A 98 -5.58 13.03 3.04
N GLU A 99 -4.65 12.14 3.40
CA GLU A 99 -3.50 12.46 4.26
C GLU A 99 -2.60 13.53 3.61
N THR A 100 -2.24 13.34 2.34
CA THR A 100 -1.39 14.29 1.59
C THR A 100 -2.06 15.64 1.34
N SER A 101 -3.38 15.67 1.15
CA SER A 101 -4.14 16.92 0.99
C SER A 101 -4.19 17.73 2.29
N SER A 102 -4.19 17.05 3.44
CA SER A 102 -4.22 17.68 4.77
C SER A 102 -2.87 18.28 5.18
N GLU A 103 -1.77 17.68 4.75
CA GLU A 103 -0.42 18.21 5.00
C GLU A 103 -0.13 19.50 4.24
N ASN A 104 -0.61 19.61 2.99
CA ASN A 104 -0.41 20.82 2.18
C ASN A 104 -1.11 22.06 2.75
N GLN A 105 -2.28 21.92 3.38
CA GLN A 105 -3.00 23.05 3.98
C GLN A 105 -2.33 23.64 5.24
N ASN A 106 -1.53 22.84 5.94
CA ASN A 106 -0.82 23.30 7.14
C ASN A 106 0.45 24.10 6.81
N ASN A 107 1.04 23.89 5.63
CA ASN A 107 2.25 24.59 5.21
C ASN A 107 1.98 26.01 4.68
N ASP A 108 0.78 26.28 4.15
CA ASP A 108 0.40 27.61 3.63
C ASP A 108 0.01 28.63 4.73
N GLN A 109 -0.06 28.21 6.01
CA GLN A 109 -0.37 29.08 7.16
C GLN A 109 0.90 29.57 7.88
N ASN A 110 2.10 29.20 7.44
CA ASN A 110 3.38 29.51 8.11
C ASN A 110 4.37 30.32 7.25
N THR A 111 3.89 31.01 6.23
CA THR A 111 4.60 32.04 5.45
C THR A 111 3.82 33.35 5.46
#